data_AF-A0A6V8N048-F1
#
_entry.id   AF-A0A6V8N048-F1
#
_cell.length_a   1.000
_cell.length_b   1.000
_cell.length_c   1.000
_cell.angle_alpha   90.00
_cell.angle_beta   90.00
_cell.angle_gamma   90.00
#
_symmetry.space_group_name_H-M   'P 1'
#
loop_
_entity.id
_entity.type
_entity.pdbx_description
1 polymer ?
#
loop_
_entity_poly.entity_id
_entity_poly.type
_entity_poly.pdbx_seq_one_letter_code
_entity_poly.pdbx_strand_id
1 'polypeptide(L)'
;MALLERCQVLEKKRERLVALNADSQETTALKTFSNQLSTTVDEVTKAIELRTAYLLEQISLQEVDPQVVKEVSVALGHILERFKENPTRNALVTGSDWPTLANGAKALATSLRESCRQGWRAYTEAFFAQVEIVESKVVKTDTNIALLQEYRKLHRELQTLKSDWESISAVRSLKSRGKRLLELAKKLNEFDAPDEVKRFLDAVSTNGGAPLDLLSVEVVEWLKEQDLFSRYKIVVGGY
;
A
#
# COMPACT_ATOMS: atom_id res chain seq x y z
N MET A 1 -6.38 13.49 -26.55
CA MET A 1 -6.23 14.44 -25.42
C MET A 1 -6.61 13.74 -24.15
N ALA A 2 -5.69 13.66 -23.20
CA ALA A 2 -5.89 13.00 -21.91
C ALA A 2 -6.91 13.79 -21.06
N LEU A 3 -7.62 13.09 -20.16
CA LEU A 3 -8.65 13.68 -19.29
C LEU A 3 -8.11 14.84 -18.45
N LEU A 4 -6.84 14.76 -18.06
CA LEU A 4 -6.10 15.82 -17.37
C LEU A 4 -5.97 17.10 -18.20
N GLU A 5 -5.62 16.99 -19.49
CA GLU A 5 -5.49 18.14 -20.40
C GLU A 5 -6.83 18.86 -20.57
N ARG A 6 -7.93 18.09 -20.62
CA ARG A 6 -9.28 18.65 -20.72
C ARG A 6 -9.70 19.38 -19.44
N CYS A 7 -9.29 18.89 -18.27
CA CYS A 7 -9.53 19.57 -16.99
C CYS A 7 -8.75 20.90 -16.91
N GLN A 8 -7.49 20.93 -17.32
CA GLN A 8 -6.67 22.15 -17.35
C GLN A 8 -7.18 23.21 -18.33
N VAL A 9 -7.74 22.78 -19.47
CA VAL A 9 -8.37 23.70 -20.45
C VAL A 9 -9.61 24.38 -19.86
N LEU A 10 -10.37 23.69 -19.01
CA LEU A 10 -11.51 24.28 -18.29
C LEU A 10 -11.07 25.32 -17.27
N GLU A 11 -9.99 25.08 -16.53
CA GLU A 11 -9.45 26.07 -15.58
C GLU A 11 -8.94 27.35 -16.25
N LYS A 12 -8.26 27.25 -17.39
CA LYS A 12 -7.84 28.47 -18.12
C LYS A 12 -9.03 29.27 -18.64
N LYS A 13 -10.13 28.60 -18.98
CA LYS A 13 -11.38 29.27 -19.38
C LYS A 13 -12.11 29.91 -18.20
N ARG A 14 -12.06 29.30 -17.00
CA ARG A 14 -12.56 29.88 -15.73
C ARG A 14 -12.03 31.29 -15.52
N GLU A 15 -10.72 31.47 -15.61
CA GLU A 15 -10.06 32.74 -15.31
C GLU A 15 -10.50 33.86 -16.26
N ARG A 16 -10.68 33.52 -17.54
CA ARG A 16 -11.13 34.47 -18.56
C ARG A 16 -12.55 34.97 -18.34
N LEU A 17 -13.45 34.13 -17.83
CA LEU A 17 -14.87 34.48 -17.70
C LEU A 17 -15.21 35.24 -16.43
N VAL A 18 -14.49 34.94 -15.34
CA VAL A 18 -14.54 35.78 -14.12
C VAL A 18 -14.10 37.21 -14.43
N ALA A 19 -13.21 37.40 -15.41
CA ALA A 19 -12.75 38.71 -15.86
C ALA A 19 -13.71 39.46 -16.81
N LEU A 20 -14.70 38.79 -17.42
CA LEU A 20 -15.48 39.32 -18.55
C LEU A 20 -16.96 39.69 -18.24
N ASN A 21 -17.55 39.20 -17.14
CA ASN A 21 -18.99 39.36 -16.88
C ASN A 21 -19.34 40.31 -15.73
N ALA A 22 -20.16 41.32 -16.04
CA ALA A 22 -20.60 42.42 -15.16
C ALA A 22 -21.94 42.18 -14.42
N ASP A 23 -22.67 41.08 -14.66
CA ASP A 23 -23.93 40.78 -14.00
C ASP A 23 -23.73 39.98 -12.70
N SER A 24 -23.85 40.66 -11.55
CA SER A 24 -23.47 40.12 -10.22
C SER A 24 -24.07 38.75 -9.86
N GLN A 25 -25.29 38.44 -10.32
CA GLN A 25 -25.95 37.15 -10.09
C GLN A 25 -25.36 36.03 -10.96
N GLU A 26 -25.08 36.31 -12.24
CA GLU A 26 -24.46 35.35 -13.13
C GLU A 26 -23.00 35.10 -12.73
N THR A 27 -22.28 36.14 -12.29
CA THR A 27 -20.93 35.99 -11.74
C THR A 27 -20.92 35.10 -10.50
N THR A 28 -21.92 35.22 -9.61
CA THR A 28 -22.00 34.40 -8.39
C THR A 28 -22.33 32.93 -8.69
N ALA A 29 -23.22 32.69 -9.66
CA ALA A 29 -23.56 31.34 -10.10
C ALA A 29 -22.39 30.64 -10.82
N LEU A 30 -21.70 31.35 -11.72
CA LEU A 30 -20.50 30.86 -12.40
C LEU A 30 -19.36 30.58 -11.41
N LYS A 31 -19.19 31.42 -10.37
CA LYS A 31 -18.24 31.16 -9.28
C LYS A 31 -18.57 29.88 -8.52
N THR A 32 -19.85 29.65 -8.19
CA THR A 32 -20.28 28.43 -7.49
C THR A 32 -20.00 27.18 -8.32
N PHE A 33 -20.34 27.21 -9.60
CA PHE A 33 -20.05 26.13 -10.54
C PHE A 33 -18.55 25.88 -10.69
N SER A 34 -17.77 26.96 -10.80
CA SER A 34 -16.31 26.89 -10.86
C SER A 34 -15.72 26.21 -9.63
N ASN A 35 -16.22 26.52 -8.43
CA ASN A 35 -15.76 25.88 -7.19
C ASN A 35 -16.08 24.38 -7.16
N GLN A 36 -17.28 23.99 -7.63
CA GLN A 36 -17.67 22.58 -7.72
C GLN A 36 -16.79 21.82 -8.72
N LEU A 37 -16.53 22.41 -9.89
CA LEU A 37 -15.68 21.81 -10.90
C LEU A 37 -14.23 21.69 -10.40
N SER A 38 -13.67 22.74 -9.80
CA SER A 38 -12.32 22.72 -9.23
C SER A 38 -12.17 21.62 -8.18
N THR A 39 -13.13 21.51 -7.25
CA THR A 39 -13.13 20.43 -6.24
C THR A 39 -13.12 19.04 -6.90
N THR A 40 -13.96 18.86 -7.93
CA THR A 40 -14.09 17.59 -8.64
C THR A 40 -12.81 17.23 -9.41
N VAL A 41 -12.20 18.23 -10.07
CA VAL A 41 -10.92 18.08 -10.79
C VAL A 41 -9.80 17.74 -9.83
N ASP A 42 -9.73 18.40 -8.67
CA ASP A 42 -8.72 18.13 -7.64
C ASP A 42 -8.84 16.71 -7.09
N GLU A 43 -10.07 16.23 -6.83
CA GLU A 43 -10.32 14.87 -6.35
C GLU A 43 -9.87 13.81 -7.37
N VAL A 44 -10.23 13.98 -8.64
CA VAL A 44 -9.82 13.07 -9.72
C VAL A 44 -8.32 13.13 -9.94
N THR A 45 -7.72 14.33 -9.93
CA THR A 45 -6.27 14.52 -10.13
C THR A 45 -5.48 13.82 -9.03
N LYS A 46 -5.84 14.03 -7.76
CA LYS A 46 -5.20 13.33 -6.62
C LYS A 46 -5.34 11.81 -6.74
N ALA A 47 -6.49 11.31 -7.19
CA ALA A 47 -6.70 9.88 -7.38
C ALA A 47 -5.85 9.31 -8.53
N ILE A 48 -5.69 10.07 -9.62
CA ILE A 48 -4.80 9.71 -10.73
C ILE A 48 -3.33 9.72 -10.27
N GLU A 49 -2.88 10.77 -9.58
CA GLU A 49 -1.51 10.88 -9.07
C GLU A 49 -1.16 9.71 -8.14
N LEU A 50 -2.07 9.37 -7.22
CA LEU A 50 -1.92 8.21 -6.35
C LEU A 50 -1.79 6.92 -7.17
N ARG A 51 -2.70 6.69 -8.12
CA ARG A 51 -2.65 5.51 -8.99
C ARG A 51 -1.35 5.42 -9.77
N THR A 52 -0.92 6.53 -10.37
CA THR A 52 0.34 6.61 -11.11
C THR A 52 1.52 6.26 -10.22
N ALA A 53 1.57 6.78 -8.99
CA ALA A 53 2.62 6.46 -8.04
C ALA A 53 2.64 4.96 -7.70
N TYR A 54 1.48 4.33 -7.50
CA TYR A 54 1.38 2.88 -7.26
C TYR A 54 1.90 2.05 -8.45
N LEU A 55 1.57 2.45 -9.68
CA LEU A 55 2.06 1.78 -10.90
C LEU A 55 3.57 1.96 -11.09
N LEU A 56 4.12 3.14 -10.77
CA LEU A 56 5.57 3.36 -10.76
C LEU A 56 6.26 2.48 -9.71
N GLU A 57 5.59 2.26 -8.59
CA GLU A 57 6.00 1.28 -7.58
C GLU A 57 5.64 -0.16 -7.98
N GLN A 58 5.30 -0.45 -9.23
CA GLN A 58 5.04 -1.80 -9.74
C GLN A 58 4.01 -2.59 -8.91
N ILE A 59 3.08 -1.89 -8.25
CA ILE A 59 1.97 -2.53 -7.53
C ILE A 59 0.88 -2.83 -8.55
N SER A 60 0.44 -4.09 -8.61
CA SER A 60 -0.67 -4.50 -9.46
C SER A 60 -1.97 -3.87 -8.97
N LEU A 61 -2.67 -3.19 -9.89
CA LEU A 61 -3.94 -2.51 -9.63
C LEU A 61 -5.03 -3.10 -10.50
N GLN A 62 -6.26 -3.13 -10.00
CA GLN A 62 -7.41 -3.47 -10.82
C GLN A 62 -7.64 -2.41 -11.90
N GLU A 63 -8.14 -2.85 -13.06
CA GLU A 63 -8.56 -1.93 -14.10
C GLU A 63 -9.74 -1.08 -13.64
N VAL A 64 -9.75 0.17 -14.09
CA VAL A 64 -10.87 1.09 -13.86
C VAL A 64 -11.85 0.88 -15.00
N ASP A 65 -13.15 0.91 -14.70
CA ASP A 65 -14.19 0.73 -15.70
C ASP A 65 -14.02 1.75 -16.86
N PRO A 66 -13.70 1.29 -18.08
CA PRO A 66 -13.50 2.16 -19.23
C PRO A 66 -14.79 2.93 -19.61
N GLN A 67 -15.97 2.41 -19.24
CA GLN A 67 -17.24 3.06 -19.52
C GLN A 67 -17.40 4.35 -18.71
N VAL A 68 -17.03 4.34 -17.42
CA VAL A 68 -17.06 5.55 -16.57
C VAL A 68 -16.13 6.64 -17.13
N VAL A 69 -14.93 6.25 -17.57
CA VAL A 69 -13.96 7.18 -18.19
C VAL A 69 -14.53 7.78 -19.48
N LYS A 70 -15.19 6.96 -20.29
CA LYS A 70 -15.82 7.38 -21.55
C LYS A 70 -16.98 8.34 -21.30
N GLU A 71 -17.88 8.02 -20.38
CA GLU A 71 -19.04 8.85 -20.03
C GLU A 71 -18.62 10.23 -19.51
N VAL A 72 -17.67 10.28 -18.58
CA VAL A 72 -17.08 11.54 -18.08
C VAL A 72 -16.44 12.32 -19.23
N SER A 73 -15.69 11.66 -20.11
CA SER A 73 -15.01 12.30 -21.24
C SER A 73 -15.97 12.90 -22.26
N VAL A 74 -17.11 12.24 -22.52
CA VAL A 74 -18.15 12.69 -23.45
C VAL A 74 -18.92 13.86 -22.85
N ALA A 75 -19.40 13.73 -21.60
CA ALA A 75 -20.11 14.80 -20.91
C ALA A 75 -19.26 16.08 -20.82
N LEU A 76 -17.97 15.94 -20.51
CA LEU A 76 -17.01 17.05 -20.51
C LEU A 76 -16.88 17.71 -21.88
N GLY A 77 -16.87 16.92 -22.95
CA GLY A 77 -16.84 17.41 -24.34
C GLY A 77 -18.05 18.26 -24.69
N HIS A 78 -19.25 17.75 -24.41
CA HIS A 78 -20.52 18.46 -24.67
C HIS A 78 -20.63 19.76 -23.88
N ILE A 79 -20.23 19.76 -22.61
CA ILE A 79 -20.20 20.97 -21.78
C ILE A 79 -19.22 21.99 -22.37
N LEU A 80 -18.02 21.55 -22.77
CA LEU A 80 -17.01 22.41 -23.36
C LEU A 80 -17.43 23.03 -24.69
N GLU A 81 -18.17 22.29 -25.53
CA GLU A 81 -18.69 22.77 -26.81
C GLU A 81 -19.81 23.80 -26.61
N ARG A 82 -20.85 23.46 -25.84
CA ARG A 82 -21.95 24.40 -25.56
C ARG A 82 -21.46 25.68 -24.91
N PHE A 83 -20.46 25.57 -24.04
CA PHE A 83 -19.88 26.74 -23.39
C PHE A 83 -19.00 27.60 -24.30
N LYS A 84 -18.43 27.02 -25.39
CA LYS A 84 -17.78 27.82 -26.44
C LYS A 84 -18.81 28.64 -27.22
N GLU A 85 -19.97 28.05 -27.50
CA GLU A 85 -21.03 28.67 -28.29
C GLU A 85 -21.79 29.74 -27.51
N ASN A 86 -22.04 29.50 -26.21
CA ASN A 86 -22.73 30.45 -25.35
C ASN A 86 -22.12 30.41 -23.92
N PRO A 87 -21.30 31.40 -23.52
CA PRO A 87 -20.58 31.39 -22.25
C PRO A 87 -21.47 31.81 -21.05
N THR A 88 -22.68 31.27 -20.98
CA THR A 88 -23.63 31.54 -19.90
C THR A 88 -23.74 30.33 -18.96
N ARG A 89 -24.27 30.57 -17.75
CA ARG A 89 -24.54 29.47 -16.79
C ARG A 89 -25.42 28.39 -17.39
N ASN A 90 -26.44 28.76 -18.15
CA ASN A 90 -27.37 27.78 -18.72
C ASN A 90 -26.64 26.80 -19.66
N ALA A 91 -25.67 27.25 -20.46
CA ALA A 91 -24.90 26.34 -21.31
C ALA A 91 -24.12 25.26 -20.54
N LEU A 92 -23.81 25.51 -19.27
CA LEU A 92 -23.08 24.58 -18.40
C LEU A 92 -23.98 23.57 -17.68
N VAL A 93 -25.19 23.98 -17.28
CA VAL A 93 -26.08 23.18 -16.41
C VAL A 93 -27.28 22.61 -17.18
N THR A 94 -27.47 22.97 -18.45
CA THR A 94 -28.60 22.46 -19.25
C THR A 94 -28.45 20.97 -19.55
N GLY A 95 -29.52 20.20 -19.32
CA GLY A 95 -29.57 18.77 -19.64
C GLY A 95 -28.87 17.88 -18.61
N SER A 96 -28.55 16.65 -19.01
CA SER A 96 -28.00 15.61 -18.14
C SER A 96 -26.47 15.60 -18.04
N ASP A 97 -25.74 16.30 -18.92
CA ASP A 97 -24.28 16.19 -18.98
C ASP A 97 -23.59 16.68 -17.70
N TRP A 98 -24.10 17.71 -17.04
CA TRP A 98 -23.51 18.19 -15.79
C TRP A 98 -23.66 17.19 -14.64
N PRO A 99 -24.88 16.69 -14.33
CA PRO A 99 -25.05 15.56 -13.42
C PRO A 99 -24.19 14.35 -13.79
N THR A 100 -24.10 13.99 -15.07
CA THR A 100 -23.25 12.89 -15.55
C THR A 100 -21.77 13.14 -15.29
N LEU A 101 -21.28 14.36 -15.55
CA LEU A 101 -19.90 14.74 -15.28
C LEU A 101 -19.60 14.71 -13.78
N ALA A 102 -20.42 15.35 -12.96
CA ALA A 102 -20.19 15.45 -11.52
C ALA A 102 -20.25 14.09 -10.83
N ASN A 103 -21.26 13.27 -11.14
CA ASN A 103 -21.40 11.93 -10.58
C ASN A 103 -20.34 10.98 -11.14
N GLY A 104 -20.08 11.04 -12.46
CA GLY A 104 -19.09 10.21 -13.11
C GLY A 104 -17.67 10.50 -12.63
N ALA A 105 -17.32 11.77 -12.40
CA ALA A 105 -16.01 12.14 -11.88
C ALA A 105 -15.82 11.69 -10.42
N LYS A 106 -16.86 11.80 -9.57
CA LYS A 106 -16.84 11.21 -8.22
C LYS A 106 -16.70 9.69 -8.25
N ALA A 107 -17.46 9.02 -9.11
CA ALA A 107 -17.39 7.58 -9.29
C ALA A 107 -16.00 7.16 -9.78
N LEU A 108 -15.42 7.90 -10.72
CA LEU A 108 -14.07 7.70 -11.23
C LEU A 108 -13.01 7.86 -10.13
N ALA A 109 -13.04 8.97 -9.38
CA ALA A 109 -12.12 9.20 -8.26
C ALA A 109 -12.22 8.09 -7.19
N THR A 110 -13.44 7.65 -6.89
CA THR A 110 -13.70 6.56 -5.94
C THR A 110 -13.15 5.23 -6.46
N SER A 111 -13.42 4.89 -7.72
CA SER A 111 -12.93 3.66 -8.35
C SER A 111 -11.40 3.63 -8.42
N LEU A 112 -10.77 4.76 -8.76
CA LEU A 112 -9.31 4.91 -8.77
C LEU A 112 -8.70 4.65 -7.38
N ARG A 113 -9.27 5.27 -6.33
CA ARG A 113 -8.82 5.09 -4.95
C ARG A 113 -9.02 3.67 -4.45
N GLU A 114 -10.18 3.08 -4.71
CA GLU A 114 -10.50 1.72 -4.28
C GLU A 114 -9.57 0.71 -4.96
N SER A 115 -9.26 0.90 -6.25
CA SER A 115 -8.27 0.08 -6.96
C SER A 115 -6.87 0.17 -6.31
N CYS A 116 -6.44 1.36 -5.90
CA CYS A 116 -5.17 1.54 -5.16
C CYS A 116 -5.20 0.84 -3.80
N ARG A 117 -6.30 1.00 -3.05
CA ARG A 117 -6.49 0.36 -1.74
C ARG A 117 -6.46 -1.16 -1.83
N GLN A 118 -7.13 -1.74 -2.81
CA GLN A 118 -7.13 -3.19 -3.03
C GLN A 118 -5.76 -3.70 -3.48
N GLY A 119 -5.10 -2.98 -4.39
CA GLY A 119 -3.73 -3.31 -4.81
C GLY A 119 -2.74 -3.26 -3.63
N TRP A 120 -2.84 -2.24 -2.78
CA TRP A 120 -2.05 -2.13 -1.56
C TRP A 120 -2.28 -3.30 -0.60
N ARG A 121 -3.55 -3.64 -0.37
CA ARG A 121 -3.93 -4.75 0.50
C ARG A 121 -3.35 -6.07 -0.02
N ALA A 122 -3.55 -6.37 -1.30
CA ALA A 122 -3.00 -7.58 -1.91
C ALA A 122 -1.46 -7.61 -1.84
N TYR A 123 -0.80 -6.49 -2.12
CA TYR A 123 0.65 -6.36 -2.02
C TYR A 123 1.16 -6.62 -0.61
N THR A 124 0.56 -5.98 0.39
CA THR A 124 0.95 -6.16 1.80
C THR A 124 0.67 -7.57 2.29
N GLU A 125 -0.49 -8.15 2.00
CA GLU A 125 -0.82 -9.54 2.34
C GLU A 125 0.22 -10.51 1.76
N ALA A 126 0.56 -10.39 0.47
CA ALA A 126 1.58 -11.21 -0.17
C ALA A 126 2.98 -11.01 0.42
N PHE A 127 3.37 -9.76 0.71
CA PHE A 127 4.66 -9.44 1.33
C PHE A 127 4.77 -10.06 2.74
N PHE A 128 3.75 -9.88 3.58
CA PHE A 128 3.78 -10.38 4.95
C PHE A 128 3.68 -11.90 5.04
N ALA A 129 3.02 -12.56 4.08
CA ALA A 129 3.05 -14.02 3.96
C ALA A 129 4.48 -14.56 3.67
N GLN A 130 5.31 -13.82 2.93
CA GLN A 130 6.68 -14.23 2.62
C GLN A 130 7.66 -14.04 3.77
N VAL A 131 7.40 -13.06 4.63
CA VAL A 131 8.29 -12.73 5.76
C VAL A 131 7.83 -13.36 7.06
N GLU A 132 6.76 -14.15 7.06
CA GLU A 132 6.28 -14.83 8.26
C GLU A 132 7.32 -15.85 8.75
N ILE A 133 7.84 -15.61 9.96
CA ILE A 133 8.75 -16.53 10.63
C ILE A 133 7.96 -17.27 11.69
N VAL A 134 8.09 -18.61 11.68
CA VAL A 134 7.64 -19.42 12.81
C VAL A 134 8.70 -19.30 13.89
N GLU A 135 8.54 -18.35 14.81
CA GLU A 135 9.55 -18.05 15.83
C GLU A 135 9.95 -19.29 16.67
N SER A 136 9.04 -20.25 16.84
CA SER A 136 9.32 -21.50 17.54
C SER A 136 10.36 -22.37 16.81
N LYS A 137 10.51 -22.22 15.49
CA LYS A 137 11.49 -22.97 14.68
C LYS A 137 12.86 -22.30 14.62
N VAL A 138 13.00 -21.10 15.20
CA VAL A 138 14.27 -20.37 15.20
C VAL A 138 15.15 -20.87 16.34
N VAL A 139 16.33 -21.38 15.99
CA VAL A 139 17.34 -21.77 16.98
C VAL A 139 17.81 -20.56 17.78
N LYS A 140 17.69 -20.63 19.12
CA LYS A 140 17.99 -19.52 20.04
C LYS A 140 19.48 -19.38 20.37
N THR A 141 20.29 -19.07 19.36
CA THR A 141 21.68 -18.59 19.58
C THR A 141 21.67 -17.09 19.93
N ASP A 142 22.72 -16.55 20.54
CA ASP A 142 22.78 -15.09 20.82
C ASP A 142 22.64 -14.26 19.54
N THR A 143 23.27 -14.72 18.45
CA THR A 143 23.16 -14.12 17.11
C THR A 143 21.73 -14.15 16.61
N ASN A 144 21.04 -15.29 16.68
CA ASN A 144 19.66 -15.42 16.22
C ASN A 144 18.68 -14.66 17.12
N ILE A 145 18.95 -14.56 18.43
CA ILE A 145 18.17 -13.74 19.35
C ILE A 145 18.27 -12.27 18.95
N ALA A 146 19.48 -11.78 18.66
CA ALA A 146 19.67 -10.40 18.18
C ALA A 146 18.97 -10.15 16.84
N LEU A 147 19.10 -11.07 15.88
CA LEU A 147 18.41 -11.00 14.58
C LEU A 147 16.88 -11.03 14.73
N LEU A 148 16.36 -11.87 15.62
CA LEU A 148 14.93 -11.98 15.90
C LEU A 148 14.38 -10.71 16.56
N GLN A 149 15.15 -10.07 17.44
CA GLN A 149 14.78 -8.77 18.01
C GLN A 149 14.72 -7.67 16.94
N GLU A 150 15.72 -7.60 16.05
CA GLU A 150 15.73 -6.68 14.90
C GLU A 150 14.53 -6.94 13.99
N TYR A 151 14.28 -8.21 13.65
CA TYR A 151 13.13 -8.63 12.85
C TYR A 151 11.80 -8.19 13.49
N ARG A 152 11.58 -8.47 14.78
CA ARG A 152 10.35 -8.09 15.50
C ARG A 152 10.13 -6.58 15.54
N LYS A 153 11.21 -5.80 15.70
CA LYS A 153 11.13 -4.34 15.67
C LYS A 153 10.69 -3.87 14.29
N LEU A 154 11.39 -4.33 13.25
CA LEU A 154 11.14 -3.92 11.88
C LEU A 154 9.76 -4.38 11.37
N HIS A 155 9.35 -5.61 11.73
CA HIS A 155 8.03 -6.14 11.41
C HIS A 155 6.92 -5.26 12.01
N ARG A 156 7.04 -4.85 13.29
CA ARG A 156 6.06 -3.95 13.92
C ARG A 156 6.01 -2.57 13.25
N GLU A 157 7.17 -1.98 12.96
CA GLU A 157 7.23 -0.71 12.24
C GLU A 157 6.52 -0.82 10.87
N LEU A 158 6.78 -1.89 10.12
CA LEU A 158 6.17 -2.10 8.82
C LEU A 158 4.67 -2.42 8.88
N GLN A 159 4.19 -3.08 9.94
CA GLN A 159 2.77 -3.34 10.15
C GLN A 159 1.97 -2.04 10.32
N THR A 160 2.55 -1.01 10.96
CA THR A 160 1.88 0.30 11.09
C THR A 160 1.67 1.01 9.75
N LEU A 161 2.47 0.68 8.73
CA LEU A 161 2.32 1.25 7.39
C LEU A 161 1.14 0.65 6.61
N LYS A 162 0.60 -0.49 7.04
CA LYS A 162 -0.52 -1.15 6.31
C LYS A 162 -1.75 -0.27 6.20
N SER A 163 -2.05 0.54 7.21
CA SER A 163 -3.20 1.45 7.19
C SER A 163 -2.95 2.71 6.37
N ASP A 164 -1.70 3.05 6.07
CA ASP A 164 -1.31 4.32 5.43
C ASP A 164 -1.20 4.20 3.89
N TRP A 165 -2.27 3.71 3.26
CA TRP A 165 -2.28 3.39 1.83
C TRP A 165 -2.37 4.63 0.92
N GLU A 166 -2.85 5.77 1.43
CA GLU A 166 -2.87 7.02 0.67
C GLU A 166 -1.49 7.70 0.62
N SER A 167 -0.57 7.27 1.49
CA SER A 167 0.78 7.82 1.58
C SER A 167 1.77 7.05 0.72
N ILE A 168 2.23 7.68 -0.36
CA ILE A 168 3.25 7.11 -1.24
C ILE A 168 4.59 6.94 -0.50
N SER A 169 4.85 7.75 0.52
CA SER A 169 6.05 7.59 1.36
C SER A 169 5.97 6.32 2.20
N ALA A 170 4.78 5.91 2.65
CA ALA A 170 4.57 4.63 3.31
C ALA A 170 4.82 3.44 2.37
N VAL A 171 4.34 3.52 1.12
CA VAL A 171 4.62 2.51 0.09
C VAL A 171 6.12 2.33 -0.15
N ARG A 172 6.85 3.43 -0.34
CA ARG A 172 8.32 3.41 -0.52
C ARG A 172 9.05 2.91 0.72
N SER A 173 8.56 3.29 1.91
CA SER A 173 9.13 2.84 3.18
C SER A 173 8.97 1.33 3.35
N LEU A 174 7.79 0.78 3.04
CA LEU A 174 7.55 -0.65 3.07
C LEU A 174 8.46 -1.39 2.11
N LYS A 175 8.65 -0.91 0.87
CA LYS A 175 9.56 -1.54 -0.08
C LYS A 175 11.03 -1.51 0.36
N SER A 176 11.51 -0.34 0.79
CA SER A 176 12.92 -0.15 1.13
C SER A 176 13.30 -0.93 2.39
N ARG A 177 12.50 -0.80 3.46
CA ARG A 177 12.70 -1.51 4.73
C ARG A 177 12.27 -2.97 4.65
N GLY A 178 11.31 -3.28 3.80
CA GLY A 178 10.80 -4.64 3.60
C GLY A 178 11.86 -5.59 3.03
N LYS A 179 12.77 -5.10 2.18
CA LYS A 179 13.95 -5.88 1.74
C LYS A 179 14.78 -6.36 2.91
N ARG A 180 15.07 -5.47 3.87
CA ARG A 180 15.81 -5.82 5.09
C ARG A 180 15.06 -6.84 5.94
N LEU A 181 13.74 -6.69 6.09
CA LEU A 181 12.93 -7.68 6.82
C LEU A 181 13.00 -9.06 6.17
N LEU A 182 12.97 -9.10 4.83
CA LEU A 182 13.02 -10.33 4.04
C LEU A 182 14.41 -11.00 4.13
N GLU A 183 15.49 -10.21 4.16
CA GLU A 183 16.84 -10.70 4.45
C GLU A 183 16.97 -11.29 5.86
N LEU A 184 16.42 -10.61 6.87
CA LEU A 184 16.41 -11.12 8.25
C LEU A 184 15.62 -12.43 8.34
N ALA A 185 14.47 -12.52 7.68
CA ALA A 185 13.67 -13.75 7.62
C ALA A 185 14.42 -14.89 6.94
N LYS A 186 15.14 -14.63 5.85
CA LYS A 186 16.01 -15.62 5.20
C LYS A 186 17.11 -16.10 6.13
N LYS A 187 17.86 -15.20 6.78
CA LYS A 187 18.94 -15.57 7.71
C LYS A 187 18.44 -16.41 8.88
N LEU A 188 17.26 -16.09 9.41
CA LEU A 188 16.64 -16.84 10.49
C LEU A 188 16.15 -18.23 10.04
N ASN A 189 15.79 -18.39 8.76
CA ASN A 189 15.38 -19.67 8.16
C ASN A 189 16.56 -20.50 7.60
N GLU A 190 17.68 -19.86 7.26
CA GLU A 190 18.90 -20.50 6.72
C GLU A 190 19.71 -21.23 7.79
N PHE A 191 19.31 -21.15 9.07
CA PHE A 191 19.88 -21.99 10.12
C PHE A 191 19.40 -23.44 9.94
N ASP A 192 20.05 -24.13 9.01
CA ASP A 192 19.79 -25.53 8.67
C ASP A 192 20.39 -26.44 9.75
N ALA A 193 19.68 -26.52 10.87
CA ALA A 193 19.94 -27.53 11.88
C ALA A 193 19.32 -28.86 11.42
N PRO A 194 20.01 -30.00 11.55
CA PRO A 194 19.41 -31.31 11.32
C PRO A 194 18.13 -31.51 12.13
N ASP A 195 17.22 -32.35 11.65
CA ASP A 195 15.92 -32.55 12.31
C ASP A 195 16.06 -33.04 13.76
N GLU A 196 17.09 -33.82 14.07
CA GLU A 196 17.42 -34.25 15.44
C GLU A 196 17.81 -33.06 16.33
N VAL A 197 18.61 -32.14 15.80
CA VAL A 197 19.03 -30.90 16.48
C VAL A 197 17.83 -29.99 16.72
N LYS A 198 16.96 -29.82 15.72
CA LYS A 198 15.72 -29.04 15.87
C LYS A 198 14.85 -29.60 16.99
N ARG A 199 14.63 -30.91 17.02
CA ARG A 199 13.85 -31.58 18.08
C ARG A 199 14.47 -31.41 19.46
N PHE A 200 15.79 -31.55 19.57
CA PHE A 200 16.51 -31.32 20.83
C PHE A 200 16.33 -29.86 21.31
N LEU A 201 16.58 -28.89 20.44
CA LEU A 201 16.49 -27.46 20.78
C LEU A 201 15.06 -27.01 21.12
N ASP A 202 14.06 -27.57 20.43
CA ASP A 202 12.63 -27.35 20.73
C ASP A 202 12.28 -27.90 22.11
N ALA A 203 12.74 -29.11 22.45
CA ALA A 203 12.52 -29.71 23.76
C ALA A 203 13.15 -28.87 24.88
N VAL A 204 14.42 -28.46 24.72
CA VAL A 204 15.09 -27.58 25.70
C VAL A 204 14.34 -26.25 25.86
N SER A 205 13.91 -25.65 24.75
CA SER A 205 13.23 -24.35 24.77
C SER A 205 11.84 -24.38 25.39
N THR A 206 11.11 -25.50 25.23
CA THR A 206 9.70 -25.62 25.66
C THR A 206 9.60 -26.09 27.11
N ASN A 207 10.43 -27.06 27.49
CA ASN A 207 10.33 -27.74 28.79
C ASN A 207 11.40 -27.29 29.80
N GLY A 208 12.26 -26.33 29.42
CA GLY A 208 13.42 -25.94 30.24
C GLY A 208 14.52 -27.00 30.30
N GLY A 209 14.41 -28.07 29.49
CA GLY A 209 15.33 -29.19 29.39
C GLY A 209 14.88 -30.18 28.32
N ALA A 210 15.81 -31.00 27.82
CA ALA A 210 15.52 -32.05 26.86
C ALA A 210 15.81 -33.43 27.45
N PRO A 211 15.01 -34.46 27.12
CA PRO A 211 15.33 -35.85 27.39
C PRO A 211 16.72 -36.25 26.84
N LEU A 212 17.45 -37.09 27.57
CA LEU A 212 18.82 -37.51 27.22
C LEU A 212 18.88 -38.31 25.91
N ASP A 213 17.81 -38.99 25.54
CA ASP A 213 17.63 -39.70 24.27
C ASP A 213 17.62 -38.77 23.05
N LEU A 214 17.30 -37.47 23.24
CA LEU A 214 17.41 -36.47 22.17
C LEU A 214 18.84 -35.91 22.02
N LEU A 215 19.78 -36.24 22.92
CA LEU A 215 21.17 -35.82 22.81
C LEU A 215 21.98 -36.84 21.99
N SER A 216 21.71 -36.90 20.68
CA SER A 216 22.43 -37.78 19.76
C SER A 216 23.85 -37.30 19.47
N VAL A 217 24.67 -38.15 18.85
CA VAL A 217 26.03 -37.78 18.42
C VAL A 217 25.97 -36.59 17.45
N GLU A 218 25.01 -36.59 16.53
CA GLU A 218 24.77 -35.50 15.58
C GLU A 218 24.44 -34.19 16.29
N VAL A 219 23.63 -34.23 17.35
CA VAL A 219 23.33 -33.05 18.17
C VAL A 219 24.56 -32.52 18.88
N VAL A 220 25.38 -33.40 19.46
CA VAL A 220 26.62 -33.01 20.14
C VAL A 220 27.62 -32.39 19.18
N GLU A 221 27.81 -32.98 18.01
CA GLU A 221 28.71 -32.48 16.97
C GLU A 221 28.26 -31.12 16.46
N TRP A 222 26.98 -30.99 16.11
CA TRP A 222 26.42 -29.72 15.65
C TRP A 222 26.51 -28.62 16.72
N LEU A 223 26.20 -28.93 17.98
CA LEU A 223 26.33 -27.97 19.08
C LEU A 223 27.77 -27.52 19.30
N LYS A 224 28.77 -28.37 19.04
CA LYS A 224 30.19 -27.99 19.12
C LYS A 224 30.61 -27.13 17.93
N GLU A 225 30.19 -27.48 16.71
CA GLU A 225 30.46 -26.70 15.50
C GLU A 225 29.93 -25.26 15.60
N GLN A 226 28.79 -25.09 16.27
CA GLN A 226 28.17 -23.77 16.49
C GLN A 226 28.64 -23.07 17.77
N ASP A 227 29.61 -23.63 18.50
CA ASP A 227 30.10 -23.13 19.81
C ASP A 227 28.99 -22.94 20.87
N LEU A 228 27.99 -23.83 20.84
CA LEU A 228 26.83 -23.83 21.73
C LEU A 228 26.89 -24.93 22.79
N PHE A 229 27.77 -25.92 22.65
CA PHE A 229 27.83 -27.09 23.53
C PHE A 229 28.00 -26.71 25.01
N SER A 230 28.81 -25.71 25.31
CA SER A 230 29.08 -25.21 26.67
C SER A 230 27.87 -24.57 27.36
N ARG A 231 26.83 -24.21 26.60
CA ARG A 231 25.60 -23.56 27.09
C ARG A 231 24.59 -24.54 27.66
N TYR A 232 24.71 -25.82 27.31
CA TYR A 232 23.83 -26.87 27.80
C TYR A 232 24.54 -27.66 28.90
N LYS A 233 23.81 -27.94 29.98
CA LYS A 233 24.32 -28.72 31.12
C LYS A 233 23.33 -29.81 31.44
N ILE A 234 23.86 -30.99 31.74
CA ILE A 234 23.06 -32.09 32.28
C ILE A 234 22.87 -31.78 33.77
N VAL A 235 21.63 -31.51 34.17
CA VAL A 235 21.25 -31.30 35.57
C VAL A 235 20.45 -32.51 36.01
N VAL A 236 20.79 -33.07 37.16
CA VAL A 236 20.01 -34.17 37.74
C VAL A 236 18.65 -33.61 38.16
N GLY A 237 17.57 -34.10 37.57
CA GLY A 237 16.21 -33.69 37.93
C GLY A 237 15.94 -34.02 39.40
N GLY A 238 15.79 -32.98 40.22
CA GLY A 238 15.26 -33.14 41.56
C GLY A 238 13.79 -33.52 41.47
N TYR A 239 13.43 -34.64 42.09
CA TYR A 239 12.04 -34.97 42.41
C TYR A 239 11.42 -33.92 43.34
#